data_AF-A0AAV1AK08-F1
#
_entry.id   AF-A0AAV1AK08-F1
#
_cell.length_a   1.000
_cell.length_b   1.000
_cell.length_c   1.000
_cell.angle_alpha   90.00
_cell.angle_beta   90.00
_cell.angle_gamma   90.00
#
_symmetry.space_group_name_H-M   'P 1'
#
loop_
_entity.id
_entity.type
_entity.pdbx_description
1 polymer ?
#
loop_
_entity_poly.entity_id
_entity_poly.type
_entity_poly.pdbx_seq_one_letter_code
_entity_poly.pdbx_strand_id
1 'polypeptide(L)'
;MMKTNADNYKVIEEFCCRMTGTMKEWYHNLGAFKQDELHHLESTTNILGVLHQEFIRDMDMFNRKDRQEFFEMKCCSLKTKDLDKHYHRMSQRFYLLNGYNDPSLKNTYVSSLPHEIQ
;
A
#
# COMPACT_ATOMS: atom_id res chain seq x y z
N MET A 1 -3.60 -26.37 10.94
CA MET A 1 -4.73 -26.44 11.90
C MET A 1 -4.69 -25.19 12.78
N MET A 2 -5.59 -24.23 12.56
CA MET A 2 -5.78 -23.10 13.49
C MET A 2 -6.38 -23.64 14.79
N LYS A 3 -5.82 -23.25 15.94
CA LYS A 3 -6.37 -23.62 17.25
C LYS A 3 -7.71 -22.91 17.46
N THR A 4 -8.80 -23.64 17.28
CA THR A 4 -10.17 -23.23 17.57
C THR A 4 -10.36 -23.21 19.10
N ASN A 5 -9.98 -22.10 19.75
CA ASN A 5 -10.37 -21.68 21.12
C ASN A 5 -9.56 -20.47 21.62
N ALA A 6 -8.88 -19.73 20.74
CA ALA A 6 -8.27 -18.48 21.16
C ALA A 6 -9.38 -17.44 21.39
N ASP A 7 -9.44 -16.91 22.60
CA ASP A 7 -10.30 -15.79 22.94
C ASP A 7 -9.82 -14.56 22.14
N ASN A 8 -10.61 -14.16 21.15
CA ASN A 8 -10.26 -13.07 20.23
C ASN A 8 -9.98 -11.77 21.00
N TYR A 9 -10.66 -11.55 22.12
CA TYR A 9 -10.41 -10.42 23.00
C TYR A 9 -8.95 -10.43 23.48
N LYS A 10 -8.49 -11.56 24.03
CA LYS A 10 -7.11 -11.69 24.55
C LYS A 10 -6.06 -11.62 23.47
N VAL A 11 -6.35 -12.17 22.29
CA VAL A 11 -5.43 -12.09 21.14
C VAL A 11 -5.26 -10.64 20.69
N ILE A 12 -6.36 -9.89 20.63
CA ILE A 12 -6.34 -8.48 20.26
C ILE A 12 -5.68 -7.64 21.36
N GLU A 13 -5.99 -7.89 22.62
CA GLU A 13 -5.35 -7.24 23.78
C GLU A 13 -3.84 -7.44 23.73
N GLU A 14 -3.36 -8.68 23.56
CA GLU A 14 -1.93 -8.97 23.45
C GLU A 14 -1.28 -8.25 22.25
N PHE A 15 -1.98 -8.20 21.11
CA PHE A 15 -1.52 -7.48 19.93
C PHE A 15 -1.40 -5.96 20.21
N CYS A 16 -2.41 -5.35 20.82
CA CYS A 16 -2.40 -3.94 21.22
C CYS A 16 -1.28 -3.64 22.23
N CYS A 17 -1.06 -4.51 23.23
CA CYS A 17 0.01 -4.36 24.21
C CYS A 17 1.41 -4.40 23.58
N ARG A 18 1.57 -5.07 22.44
CA ARG A 18 2.84 -5.18 21.70
C ARG A 18 3.06 -4.04 20.70
N MET A 19 2.10 -3.13 20.52
CA MET A 19 2.29 -1.96 19.66
C MET A 19 3.42 -1.07 20.17
N THR A 20 4.18 -0.49 19.25
CA THR A 20 5.30 0.41 19.54
C THR A 20 5.23 1.66 18.67
N GLY A 21 5.90 2.74 19.09
CA GLY A 21 5.98 3.98 18.32
C GLY A 21 4.60 4.61 18.05
N THR A 22 4.40 5.11 16.83
CA THR A 22 3.18 5.82 16.41
C THR A 22 1.90 5.01 16.60
N MET A 23 1.93 3.68 16.41
CA MET A 23 0.75 2.83 16.65
C MET A 23 0.39 2.78 18.15
N LYS A 24 1.39 2.74 19.03
CA LYS A 24 1.16 2.76 20.48
C LYS A 24 0.54 4.09 20.91
N GLU A 25 1.10 5.19 20.43
CA GLU A 25 0.62 6.54 20.72
C GLU A 25 -0.83 6.73 20.24
N TRP A 26 -1.12 6.34 19.01
CA TRP A 26 -2.47 6.33 18.46
C TRP A 26 -3.43 5.54 19.34
N TYR A 27 -3.10 4.29 19.67
CA TYR A 27 -3.96 3.44 20.49
C TYR A 27 -4.25 4.06 21.87
N HIS A 28 -3.24 4.65 22.54
CA HIS A 28 -3.43 5.32 23.83
C HIS A 28 -4.34 6.55 23.72
N ASN A 29 -4.31 7.24 22.58
CA ASN A 29 -5.10 8.46 22.34
C ASN A 29 -6.56 8.19 21.91
N LEU A 30 -6.95 6.93 21.64
CA LEU A 30 -8.33 6.58 21.30
C LEU A 30 -9.32 6.78 22.46
N GLY A 31 -8.83 6.76 23.71
CA GLY A 31 -9.65 6.77 24.92
C GLY A 31 -10.25 5.40 25.24
N ALA A 32 -10.61 5.20 26.51
CA ALA A 32 -10.98 3.87 27.05
C ALA A 32 -12.14 3.21 26.31
N PHE A 33 -13.15 3.97 25.91
CA PHE A 33 -14.31 3.44 25.18
C PHE A 33 -13.92 2.84 23.82
N LYS A 34 -13.12 3.54 23.02
CA LYS A 34 -12.70 3.07 21.69
C LYS A 34 -11.65 1.96 21.76
N GLN A 35 -10.81 1.95 22.80
CA GLN A 35 -9.91 0.83 23.07
C GLN A 35 -10.69 -0.45 23.38
N ASP A 36 -11.73 -0.34 24.19
CA ASP A 36 -12.61 -1.46 24.51
C ASP A 36 -13.38 -1.95 23.27
N GLU A 37 -13.88 -1.03 22.43
CA GLU A 37 -14.52 -1.36 21.16
C GLU A 37 -13.57 -2.13 20.22
N LEU A 38 -12.28 -1.74 20.16
CA LEU A 38 -11.26 -2.47 19.41
C LEU A 38 -11.05 -3.90 19.92
N HIS A 39 -11.04 -4.10 21.24
CA HIS A 39 -10.83 -5.42 21.83
C HIS A 39 -12.04 -6.35 21.64
N HIS A 40 -13.24 -5.79 21.51
CA HIS A 40 -14.46 -6.54 21.23
C HIS A 40 -14.65 -6.87 19.74
N LEU A 41 -13.68 -6.55 18.87
CA LEU A 41 -13.74 -6.96 17.47
C LEU A 41 -13.72 -8.50 17.35
N GLU A 42 -14.64 -9.02 16.55
CA GLU A 42 -14.88 -10.47 16.43
C GLU A 42 -13.73 -11.26 15.81
N SER A 43 -12.69 -10.60 15.27
CA SER A 43 -11.57 -11.27 14.57
C SER A 43 -10.33 -10.38 14.50
N THR A 44 -9.16 -11.01 14.51
CA THR A 44 -7.87 -10.37 14.22
C THR A 44 -7.83 -9.72 12.83
N THR A 45 -8.63 -10.20 11.88
CA THR A 45 -8.74 -9.57 10.56
C THR A 45 -9.38 -8.19 10.65
N ASN A 46 -10.32 -7.99 11.58
CA ASN A 46 -11.02 -6.72 11.73
C ASN A 46 -10.10 -5.64 12.29
N ILE A 47 -9.24 -5.97 13.26
CA ILE A 47 -8.26 -5.00 13.78
C ILE A 47 -7.21 -4.61 12.72
N LEU A 48 -6.77 -5.57 11.88
CA LEU A 48 -5.92 -5.25 10.73
C LEU A 48 -6.65 -4.33 9.74
N GLY A 49 -7.96 -4.52 9.55
CA GLY A 49 -8.81 -3.61 8.79
C GLY A 49 -8.83 -2.19 9.36
N VAL A 50 -9.01 -2.03 10.68
CA VAL A 50 -8.99 -0.72 11.34
C VAL A 50 -7.63 -0.05 11.20
N LEU A 51 -6.54 -0.78 11.44
CA LEU A 51 -5.18 -0.28 11.25
C LEU A 51 -4.91 0.13 9.81
N HIS A 52 -5.37 -0.67 8.85
CA HIS A 52 -5.27 -0.31 7.44
C HIS A 52 -6.06 0.96 7.15
N GLN A 53 -7.28 1.11 7.69
CA GLN A 53 -8.07 2.32 7.47
C GLN A 53 -7.41 3.56 8.08
N GLU A 54 -6.76 3.43 9.23
CA GLU A 54 -6.21 4.60 9.92
C GLU A 54 -4.84 5.02 9.40
N PHE A 55 -3.97 4.05 9.10
CA PHE A 55 -2.59 4.34 8.72
C PHE A 55 -2.35 4.26 7.21
N ILE A 56 -3.20 3.51 6.50
CA ILE A 56 -2.96 3.16 5.09
C ILE A 56 -4.01 3.77 4.17
N ARG A 57 -5.21 4.15 4.60
CA ARG A 57 -6.29 4.59 3.68
C ARG A 57 -5.95 5.82 2.82
N ASP A 58 -4.98 6.62 3.23
CA ASP A 58 -4.41 7.69 2.40
C ASP A 58 -3.66 7.14 1.15
N MET A 59 -3.47 5.83 1.07
CA MET A 59 -2.95 5.13 -0.11
C MET A 59 -3.80 5.35 -1.34
N ASP A 60 -5.11 5.66 -1.26
CA ASP A 60 -5.85 6.02 -2.48
C ASP A 60 -5.32 7.33 -3.07
N MET A 61 -4.94 8.29 -2.22
CA MET A 61 -4.33 9.55 -2.65
C MET A 61 -2.89 9.32 -3.13
N PHE A 62 -2.09 8.53 -2.41
CA PHE A 62 -0.73 8.16 -2.84
C PHE A 62 -0.75 7.35 -4.13
N ASN A 63 -1.64 6.38 -4.28
CA ASN A 63 -1.82 5.56 -5.48
C ASN A 63 -2.30 6.42 -6.66
N ARG A 64 -3.20 7.38 -6.45
CA ARG A 64 -3.55 8.37 -7.49
C ARG A 64 -2.33 9.17 -7.93
N LYS A 65 -1.53 9.66 -6.99
CA LYS A 65 -0.31 10.42 -7.30
C LYS A 65 0.74 9.57 -8.01
N ASP A 66 1.02 8.37 -7.51
CA ASP A 66 1.98 7.43 -8.09
C ASP A 66 1.56 7.01 -9.50
N ARG A 67 0.25 6.78 -9.72
CA ARG A 67 -0.32 6.55 -11.04
C ARG A 67 -0.15 7.74 -11.94
N GLN A 68 -0.50 8.95 -11.48
CA GLN A 68 -0.33 10.16 -12.27
C GLN A 68 1.12 10.37 -12.68
N GLU A 69 2.05 10.25 -11.73
CA GLU A 69 3.48 10.33 -12.02
C GLU A 69 3.92 9.27 -13.04
N PHE A 70 3.38 8.05 -12.97
CA PHE A 70 3.65 6.99 -13.95
C PHE A 70 3.14 7.35 -15.35
N PHE A 71 1.91 7.86 -15.47
CA PHE A 71 1.31 8.30 -16.74
C PHE A 71 2.03 9.50 -17.37
N GLU A 72 2.68 10.32 -16.56
CA GLU A 72 3.45 11.49 -17.01
C GLU A 72 4.90 11.16 -17.37
N MET A 73 5.40 9.95 -17.06
CA MET A 73 6.76 9.56 -17.38
C MET A 73 6.98 9.53 -18.90
N LYS A 74 8.11 10.09 -19.36
CA LYS A 74 8.55 10.04 -20.76
C LYS A 74 10.07 9.89 -20.84
N CYS A 75 10.52 9.18 -21.87
CA CYS A 75 11.90 9.19 -22.32
C CYS A 75 11.96 9.91 -23.67
N CYS A 76 12.80 10.94 -23.73
CA CYS A 76 12.99 11.76 -24.94
C CYS A 76 14.35 11.52 -25.60
N SER A 77 15.02 10.41 -25.26
CA SER A 77 16.37 10.09 -25.71
C SER A 77 16.40 8.72 -26.37
N LEU A 78 17.08 8.62 -27.51
CA LEU A 78 17.37 7.36 -28.18
C LEU A 78 18.66 6.69 -27.70
N LYS A 79 19.36 7.30 -26.72
CA LYS A 79 20.58 6.70 -26.15
C LYS A 79 20.21 5.50 -25.31
N THR A 80 20.84 4.36 -25.56
CA THR A 80 20.61 3.10 -24.82
C THR A 80 20.66 3.28 -23.30
N LYS A 81 21.64 4.03 -22.78
CA LYS A 81 21.76 4.31 -21.34
C LYS A 81 20.53 5.01 -20.75
N ASP A 82 19.93 5.93 -21.50
CA ASP A 82 18.75 6.68 -21.04
C ASP A 82 17.49 5.81 -21.13
N LEU A 83 17.39 4.98 -22.18
CA LEU A 83 16.34 3.99 -22.34
C LEU A 83 16.37 2.93 -21.22
N ASP A 84 17.54 2.40 -20.90
CA ASP A 84 17.71 1.43 -19.80
C ASP A 84 17.32 2.04 -18.46
N LYS A 85 17.74 3.28 -18.20
CA LYS A 85 17.38 4.00 -16.97
C LYS A 85 15.87 4.21 -16.88
N HIS A 86 15.24 4.57 -18.00
CA HIS A 86 13.79 4.76 -18.07
C HIS A 86 13.04 3.45 -17.86
N TYR A 87 13.46 2.38 -18.53
CA TYR A 87 12.92 1.03 -18.36
C TYR A 87 12.98 0.58 -16.90
N HIS A 88 14.12 0.72 -16.23
CA HIS A 88 14.26 0.34 -14.82
C HIS A 88 13.32 1.16 -13.94
N ARG A 89 13.27 2.49 -14.13
CA ARG A 89 12.41 3.37 -13.33
C ARG A 89 10.93 3.06 -13.52
N MET A 90 10.47 2.84 -14.75
CA MET A 90 9.08 2.48 -15.02
C MET A 90 8.76 1.08 -14.53
N SER A 91 9.64 0.10 -14.73
CA SER A 91 9.40 -1.28 -14.28
C SER A 91 9.21 -1.37 -12.77
N GLN A 92 10.03 -0.65 -11.99
CA GLN A 92 9.86 -0.59 -10.54
C GLN A 92 8.48 -0.08 -10.14
N ARG A 93 8.03 1.02 -10.76
CA ARG A 93 6.72 1.63 -10.48
C ARG A 93 5.56 0.77 -10.98
N PHE A 94 5.73 0.08 -12.11
CA PHE A 94 4.73 -0.83 -12.67
C PHE A 94 4.34 -1.92 -11.66
N TYR A 95 5.32 -2.51 -10.97
CA TYR A 95 5.03 -3.53 -9.94
C TYR A 95 4.40 -2.95 -8.68
N LEU A 96 4.84 -1.76 -8.25
CA LEU A 96 4.23 -1.07 -7.10
C LEU A 96 2.75 -0.74 -7.34
N LEU A 97 2.39 -0.41 -8.58
CA LEU A 97 1.02 -0.09 -9.00
C LEU A 97 0.17 -1.33 -9.33
N ASN A 98 0.66 -2.54 -9.03
CA ASN A 98 0.00 -3.81 -9.35
C ASN A 98 -0.32 -3.95 -10.86
N GLY A 99 0.60 -3.50 -11.72
CA GLY A 99 0.36 -3.38 -13.17
C GLY A 99 0.07 -4.67 -13.92
N TYR A 100 0.30 -5.84 -13.30
CA TYR A 100 -0.18 -7.11 -13.86
C TYR A 100 -1.70 -7.12 -14.06
N ASN A 101 -2.43 -6.44 -13.18
CA ASN A 101 -3.89 -6.35 -13.20
C ASN A 101 -4.41 -5.08 -13.91
N ASP A 102 -3.52 -4.26 -14.48
CA ASP A 102 -3.90 -3.02 -15.18
C ASP A 102 -3.23 -2.92 -16.56
N PRO A 103 -3.96 -3.28 -17.63
CA PRO A 103 -3.48 -3.18 -19.01
C PRO A 103 -3.08 -1.77 -19.43
N SER A 104 -3.66 -0.72 -18.83
CA SER A 104 -3.36 0.67 -19.22
C SER A 104 -1.90 1.02 -18.98
N LEU A 105 -1.27 0.47 -17.93
CA LEU A 105 0.12 0.76 -17.58
C LEU A 105 1.11 0.21 -18.61
N LYS A 106 0.77 -0.89 -19.30
CA LYS A 106 1.60 -1.41 -20.40
C LYS A 106 1.57 -0.46 -21.59
N ASN A 107 0.37 0.01 -21.96
CA ASN A 107 0.21 0.97 -23.06
C ASN A 107 0.95 2.27 -22.75
N THR A 108 0.87 2.74 -21.51
CA THR A 108 1.61 3.92 -21.05
C THR A 108 3.11 3.75 -21.14
N TYR A 109 3.65 2.57 -20.78
CA TYR A 109 5.08 2.30 -20.98
C TYR A 109 5.47 2.47 -22.45
N VAL A 110 4.72 1.90 -23.39
CA VAL A 110 4.98 2.07 -24.83
C VAL A 110 4.90 3.56 -25.21
N SER A 111 3.82 4.25 -24.85
CA SER A 111 3.64 5.69 -25.16
C SER A 111 4.67 6.60 -24.48
N SER A 112 5.39 6.13 -23.46
CA SER A 112 6.43 6.89 -22.78
C SER A 112 7.75 6.92 -23.54
N LEU A 113 7.96 6.02 -24.51
CA LEU A 113 9.19 5.93 -25.29
C LEU A 113 9.22 6.98 -26.42
N PRO A 114 10.39 7.31 -26.99
CA PRO A 114 10.47 8.11 -28.22
C PRO A 114 9.69 7.46 -29.36
N HIS A 115 9.03 8.28 -30.19
CA HIS A 115 8.13 7.80 -31.25
C HIS A 115 8.79 6.85 -32.24
N GLU A 116 10.10 6.98 -32.44
CA GLU A 116 10.91 6.14 -33.32
C GLU A 116 10.97 4.66 -32.88
N ILE A 117 10.65 4.37 -31.62
CA ILE A 117 10.75 3.03 -31.01
C ILE A 117 9.48 2.59 -30.26
N GLN A 118 8.36 3.30 -30.47
CA GLN A 118 7.03 2.90 -29.99
C GLN A 118 6.46 1.79 -30.87
#